data_AF-A0A7S2G740-F1
#
_entry.id   AF-A0A7S2G740-F1
#
_cell.length_a   1.000
_cell.length_b   1.000
_cell.length_c   1.000
_cell.angle_alpha   90.00
_cell.angle_beta   90.00
_cell.angle_gamma   90.00
#
_symmetry.space_group_name_H-M   'P 1'
#
loop_
_entity.id
_entity.type
_entity.pdbx_description
1 polymer ?
#
loop_
_entity_poly.entity_id
_entity_poly.type
_entity_poly.pdbx_seq_one_letter_code
_entity_poly.pdbx_strand_id
1 'polypeptide(L)'
;GDSDMTCTELGWANTIKHGSTTVCGETDVAGSCSGEVSWEEAVDFCEAVGARLCTLEELTDDEAKGTGCSYDDVLTWTSTSWGCMEGSPSTNPSPIPSAVPTPVPTTSIFPTSYESIRVTYGSTLSADVGDSYDGCSTNGHMYVVRCCADTHENIT
;
A
#
# COMPACT_ATOMS: atom_id res chain seq x y z
N GLY A 1 -1.89 -6.83 8.60
CA GLY A 1 -1.32 -7.65 9.68
C GLY A 1 -0.28 -6.82 10.37
N ASP A 2 0.03 -7.14 11.62
CA ASP A 2 1.06 -6.44 12.39
C ASP A 2 2.46 -6.83 11.87
N SER A 3 3.47 -5.99 12.14
CA SER A 3 4.88 -6.32 11.88
C SER A 3 5.42 -7.39 12.85
N ASP A 4 6.42 -8.15 12.40
CA ASP A 4 7.09 -9.17 13.22
C ASP A 4 8.06 -8.57 14.25
N MET A 5 8.65 -7.42 13.94
CA MET A 5 9.51 -6.62 14.82
C MET A 5 8.83 -5.29 15.13
N THR A 6 9.03 -4.80 16.35
CA THR A 6 8.52 -3.50 16.78
C THR A 6 9.41 -2.35 16.33
N CYS A 7 8.86 -1.13 16.34
CA CYS A 7 9.64 0.10 16.13
C CYS A 7 10.91 0.18 17.00
N THR A 8 10.83 -0.29 18.25
CA THR A 8 11.96 -0.24 19.19
C THR A 8 13.04 -1.25 18.80
N GLU A 9 12.65 -2.46 18.38
CA GLU A 9 13.58 -3.51 17.94
C GLU A 9 14.30 -3.14 16.64
N LEU A 10 13.60 -2.43 15.75
CA LEU A 10 14.17 -1.90 14.50
C LEU A 10 14.97 -0.61 14.71
N GLY A 11 14.83 0.06 15.86
CA GLY A 11 15.47 1.34 16.15
C GLY A 11 14.84 2.53 15.42
N TRP A 12 13.60 2.41 14.96
CA TRP A 12 12.86 3.46 14.26
C TRP A 12 12.09 4.33 15.27
N ALA A 13 12.50 5.58 15.42
CA ALA A 13 12.03 6.49 16.47
C ALA A 13 11.12 7.64 15.96
N ASN A 14 10.55 7.49 14.77
CA ASN A 14 9.72 8.51 14.11
C ASN A 14 8.21 8.41 14.44
N THR A 15 7.80 7.50 15.34
CA THR A 15 6.41 7.40 15.84
C THR A 15 5.86 8.70 16.44
N ILE A 16 6.73 9.62 16.90
CA ILE A 16 6.31 10.89 17.52
C ILE A 16 6.25 12.03 16.49
N LYS A 17 6.72 11.79 15.25
CA LYS A 17 6.92 12.84 14.24
C LYS A 17 5.78 12.94 13.23
N HIS A 18 4.99 11.88 13.05
CA HIS A 18 4.00 11.75 11.98
C HIS A 18 2.61 11.40 12.54
N GLY A 19 1.68 10.95 11.69
CA GLY A 19 0.24 10.88 12.00
C GLY A 19 -0.16 9.94 13.14
N SER A 20 0.65 8.91 13.43
CA SER A 20 0.36 7.86 14.41
C SER A 20 1.49 7.66 15.42
N THR A 21 1.12 7.58 16.70
CA THR A 21 2.08 7.24 17.78
C THR A 21 2.37 5.74 17.88
N THR A 22 1.68 4.91 17.10
CA THR A 22 1.78 3.45 17.20
C THR A 22 2.39 2.79 15.96
N VAL A 23 2.76 3.58 14.96
CA VAL A 23 3.42 3.13 13.74
C VAL A 23 4.70 3.95 13.55
N CYS A 24 5.73 3.33 13.01
CA CYS A 24 6.92 3.98 12.50
C CYS A 24 7.15 3.54 11.06
N GLY A 25 7.74 4.39 10.23
CA GLY A 25 8.13 4.05 8.87
C GLY A 25 9.62 4.24 8.58
N GLU A 26 10.19 3.48 7.65
CA GLU A 26 11.55 3.64 7.16
C GLU A 26 11.60 3.38 5.65
N THR A 27 12.43 4.16 4.97
CA THR A 27 12.71 4.08 3.54
C THR A 27 14.08 3.48 3.28
N ASP A 28 15.12 3.87 4.04
CA ASP A 28 16.48 3.34 3.89
C ASP A 28 16.72 2.14 4.82
N VAL A 29 15.85 1.15 4.71
CA VAL A 29 15.84 -0.05 5.56
C VAL A 29 17.22 -0.71 5.61
N ALA A 30 17.76 -0.85 6.83
CA ALA A 30 19.11 -1.34 7.08
C ALA A 30 20.23 -0.60 6.30
N GLY A 31 20.01 0.67 5.96
CA GLY A 31 20.90 1.53 5.19
C GLY A 31 20.84 1.31 3.67
N SER A 32 19.80 0.63 3.16
CA SER A 32 19.64 0.33 1.73
C SER A 32 18.32 0.85 1.19
N CYS A 33 18.37 1.42 -0.02
CA CYS A 33 17.18 1.77 -0.79
C CYS A 33 16.77 0.59 -1.68
N SER A 34 15.47 0.31 -1.79
CA SER A 34 14.95 -0.80 -2.59
C SER A 34 15.19 -0.65 -4.10
N GLY A 35 15.22 0.60 -4.60
CA GLY A 35 14.98 0.85 -6.02
C GLY A 35 13.51 0.55 -6.39
N GLU A 36 13.22 0.54 -7.69
CA GLU A 36 11.91 0.13 -8.22
C GLU A 36 11.84 -1.40 -8.30
N VAL A 37 10.87 -2.00 -7.63
CA VAL A 37 10.70 -3.46 -7.53
C VAL A 37 9.24 -3.84 -7.74
N SER A 38 8.98 -5.14 -7.99
CA SER A 38 7.61 -5.67 -8.03
C SER A 38 6.95 -5.61 -6.64
N TRP A 39 5.63 -5.78 -6.57
CA TRP A 39 4.91 -5.74 -5.29
C TRP A 39 5.36 -6.87 -4.35
N GLU A 40 5.55 -8.08 -4.88
CA GLU A 40 6.02 -9.23 -4.09
C GLU A 40 7.42 -8.95 -3.51
N GLU A 41 8.34 -8.43 -4.33
CA GLU A 41 9.67 -8.02 -3.86
C GLU A 41 9.61 -6.86 -2.84
N ALA A 42 8.62 -5.97 -2.94
CA ALA A 42 8.41 -4.91 -1.96
C ALA A 42 7.98 -5.45 -0.59
N VAL A 43 7.10 -6.45 -0.58
CA VAL A 43 6.70 -7.16 0.65
C VAL A 43 7.92 -7.85 1.25
N ASP A 44 8.63 -8.66 0.46
CA ASP A 44 9.82 -9.39 0.89
C ASP A 44 10.91 -8.45 1.44
N PHE A 45 11.09 -7.28 0.82
CA PHE A 45 12.07 -6.27 1.27
C PHE A 45 11.80 -5.79 2.70
N CYS A 46 10.53 -5.55 3.06
CA CYS A 46 10.17 -5.14 4.42
C CYS A 46 10.19 -6.31 5.40
N GLU A 47 9.66 -7.46 5.01
CA GLU A 47 9.62 -8.65 5.85
C GLU A 47 11.03 -9.20 6.17
N ALA A 48 12.01 -8.95 5.30
CA ALA A 48 13.41 -9.33 5.52
C ALA A 48 14.02 -8.72 6.80
N VAL A 49 13.50 -7.60 7.29
CA VAL A 49 13.90 -7.01 8.58
C VAL A 49 12.86 -7.21 9.69
N GLY A 50 11.76 -7.92 9.42
CA GLY A 50 10.62 -8.07 10.31
C GLY A 50 9.67 -6.87 10.34
N ALA A 51 9.80 -5.94 9.38
CA ALA A 51 8.81 -4.90 9.13
C ALA A 51 7.75 -5.42 8.15
N ARG A 52 6.79 -4.58 7.80
CA ARG A 52 5.78 -4.86 6.78
C ARG A 52 5.72 -3.72 5.77
N LEU A 53 5.16 -3.98 4.60
CA LEU A 53 4.89 -2.91 3.63
C LEU A 53 3.84 -1.94 4.20
N CYS A 54 4.11 -0.64 4.14
CA CYS A 54 3.19 0.38 4.65
C CYS A 54 1.81 0.30 3.96
N THR A 55 0.76 0.61 4.70
CA THR A 55 -0.60 0.77 4.15
C THR A 55 -0.75 2.12 3.45
N LEU A 56 -1.82 2.28 2.68
CA LEU A 56 -2.16 3.57 2.06
C LEU A 56 -2.38 4.66 3.11
N GLU A 57 -3.05 4.32 4.23
CA GLU A 57 -3.34 5.25 5.32
C GLU A 57 -2.06 5.72 6.01
N GLU A 58 -1.14 4.80 6.33
CA GLU A 58 0.15 5.15 6.96
C GLU A 58 1.01 6.07 6.10
N LEU A 59 1.01 5.87 4.78
CA LEU A 59 1.72 6.78 3.87
C LEU A 59 1.02 8.13 3.72
N THR A 60 -0.31 8.15 3.83
CA THR A 60 -1.10 9.40 3.87
C THR A 60 -0.87 10.16 5.18
N ASP A 61 -0.55 9.43 6.25
CA ASP A 61 -0.20 9.97 7.57
C ASP A 61 1.29 10.32 7.69
N ASP A 62 2.04 10.26 6.58
CA ASP A 62 3.47 10.59 6.49
C ASP A 62 4.41 9.70 7.33
N GLU A 63 3.99 8.48 7.71
CA GLU A 63 4.75 7.63 8.64
C GLU A 63 6.20 7.36 8.22
N ALA A 64 6.45 7.25 6.91
CA ALA A 64 7.78 7.01 6.37
C ALA A 64 8.46 8.28 5.80
N LYS A 65 7.90 9.48 6.00
CA LYS A 65 8.38 10.71 5.34
C LYS A 65 9.77 11.13 5.81
N GLY A 66 10.63 11.49 4.86
CA GLY A 66 11.93 12.07 5.16
C GLY A 66 12.87 11.12 5.90
N THR A 67 12.66 9.81 5.77
CA THR A 67 13.47 8.79 6.43
C THR A 67 14.65 8.33 5.57
N GLY A 68 14.58 8.49 4.24
CA GLY A 68 15.74 8.25 3.38
C GLY A 68 15.41 8.23 1.88
N CYS A 69 16.42 7.94 1.06
CA CYS A 69 16.33 7.63 -0.37
C CYS A 69 15.67 8.66 -1.32
N SER A 70 15.18 9.79 -0.81
CA SER A 70 14.47 10.83 -1.58
C SER A 70 13.20 10.31 -2.29
N TYR A 71 12.49 9.37 -1.67
CA TYR A 71 11.30 8.73 -2.28
C TYR A 71 9.99 9.46 -1.94
N ASP A 72 10.03 10.59 -1.24
CA ASP A 72 8.84 11.26 -0.68
C ASP A 72 7.83 11.66 -1.76
N ASP A 73 8.35 11.96 -2.95
CA ASP A 73 7.58 12.37 -4.13
C ASP A 73 7.59 11.28 -5.22
N VAL A 74 7.89 10.03 -4.84
CA VAL A 74 7.98 8.88 -5.75
C VAL A 74 6.86 7.89 -5.43
N LEU A 75 6.24 7.32 -6.48
CA LEU A 75 5.21 6.30 -6.32
C LEU A 75 5.78 5.07 -5.65
N THR A 76 5.10 4.62 -4.61
CA THR A 76 5.46 3.46 -3.79
C THR A 76 4.33 2.45 -3.77
N TRP A 77 4.71 1.18 -3.62
CA TRP A 77 3.76 0.14 -3.28
C TRP A 77 3.16 0.34 -1.89
N THR A 78 1.92 -0.10 -1.71
CA THR A 78 1.27 -0.22 -0.40
C THR A 78 0.84 -1.67 -0.16
N SER A 79 0.58 -2.05 1.09
CA SER A 79 -0.07 -3.32 1.43
C SER A 79 -1.60 -3.29 1.25
N THR A 80 -2.15 -2.17 0.78
CA THR A 80 -3.60 -1.97 0.65
C THR A 80 -4.11 -2.47 -0.69
N SER A 81 -4.97 -3.49 -0.68
CA SER A 81 -5.57 -4.07 -1.90
C SER A 81 -7.04 -3.68 -2.12
N TRP A 82 -7.72 -3.13 -1.11
CA TRP A 82 -9.13 -2.75 -1.23
C TRP A 82 -9.31 -1.51 -2.11
N GLY A 83 -10.51 -1.38 -2.68
CA GLY A 83 -10.84 -0.27 -3.58
C GLY A 83 -10.23 -0.38 -4.99
N CYS A 84 -9.44 -1.43 -5.26
CA CYS A 84 -8.96 -1.78 -6.60
C CYS A 84 -9.73 -2.94 -7.26
N MET A 85 -10.85 -3.36 -6.66
CA MET A 85 -11.78 -4.29 -7.29
C MET A 85 -12.67 -3.53 -8.27
N GLU A 86 -12.49 -3.79 -9.57
CA GLU A 86 -13.43 -3.37 -10.62
C GLU A 86 -14.80 -4.01 -10.35
N GLY A 87 -15.71 -3.24 -9.74
CA GLY A 87 -17.09 -3.69 -9.47
C GLY A 87 -17.66 -3.33 -8.11
N SER A 88 -17.43 -2.10 -7.61
CA SER A 88 -18.25 -1.59 -6.50
C SER A 88 -19.74 -1.75 -6.86
N PRO A 89 -20.59 -2.36 -6.00
CA PRO A 89 -22.01 -2.41 -6.27
C PRO A 89 -22.51 -0.96 -6.27
N SER A 90 -22.84 -0.45 -7.45
CA SER A 90 -23.60 0.79 -7.56
C SER A 90 -24.92 0.54 -6.85
N THR A 91 -25.10 1.17 -5.68
CA THR A 91 -26.35 1.15 -4.90
C THR A 91 -27.47 1.92 -5.59
N ASN A 92 -27.33 2.26 -6.87
CA ASN A 92 -28.40 2.84 -7.64
C ASN A 92 -29.29 1.71 -8.20
N PRO A 93 -30.50 1.48 -7.67
CA PRO A 93 -31.45 0.61 -8.34
C PRO A 93 -31.76 1.24 -9.70
N SER A 94 -31.22 0.68 -10.79
CA SER A 94 -31.63 1.07 -12.13
C SER A 94 -33.10 0.70 -12.31
N PRO A 95 -34.00 1.65 -12.64
CA PRO A 95 -35.43 1.39 -12.78
C PRO A 95 -35.78 0.71 -14.12
N ILE A 96 -34.84 0.02 -14.76
CA ILE A 96 -35.01 -0.48 -16.12
C ILE A 96 -34.88 -2.00 -16.13
N PRO A 97 -35.96 -2.75 -16.43
CA PRO A 97 -35.83 -4.16 -16.72
C PRO A 97 -35.14 -4.35 -18.08
N SER A 98 -33.87 -4.77 -18.07
CA SER A 98 -33.14 -5.20 -19.26
C SER A 98 -33.74 -6.48 -19.82
N ALA A 99 -34.66 -6.32 -20.77
CA ALA A 99 -35.22 -7.42 -21.56
C ALA A 99 -34.29 -7.76 -22.73
N VAL A 100 -33.21 -8.51 -22.47
CA VAL A 100 -32.46 -9.19 -23.55
C VAL A 100 -32.07 -10.59 -23.07
N PRO A 101 -32.68 -11.67 -23.60
CA PRO A 101 -32.21 -13.02 -23.35
C PRO A 101 -31.04 -13.34 -24.30
N THR A 102 -29.83 -13.48 -23.77
CA THR A 102 -28.69 -14.01 -24.54
C THR A 102 -28.33 -15.40 -23.99
N PRO A 103 -28.47 -16.49 -24.77
CA PRO A 103 -28.10 -17.83 -24.33
C PRO A 103 -26.68 -18.19 -24.78
N VAL A 104 -25.76 -18.47 -23.84
CA VAL A 104 -24.98 -19.72 -23.69
C VAL A 104 -23.92 -19.57 -22.58
N PRO A 105 -23.58 -20.65 -21.84
CA PRO A 105 -22.58 -20.60 -20.79
C PRO A 105 -21.18 -20.79 -21.39
N THR A 106 -20.30 -19.82 -21.23
CA THR A 106 -18.85 -20.06 -21.36
C THR A 106 -18.27 -20.16 -19.97
N THR A 107 -17.98 -21.41 -19.59
CA THR A 107 -17.18 -21.79 -18.43
C THR A 107 -15.81 -21.11 -18.54
N SER A 108 -15.61 -19.98 -17.88
CA SER A 108 -14.29 -19.48 -17.49
C SER A 108 -14.33 -19.18 -16.00
N ILE A 109 -13.98 -20.20 -15.19
CA ILE A 109 -14.00 -20.15 -13.73
C ILE A 109 -12.67 -19.61 -13.17
N PHE A 110 -11.98 -18.77 -13.94
CA PHE A 110 -10.84 -18.02 -13.44
C PHE A 110 -10.99 -16.59 -13.91
N PRO A 111 -11.32 -15.63 -13.02
CA PRO A 111 -11.10 -14.25 -13.38
C PRO A 111 -9.59 -14.07 -13.48
N THR A 112 -9.12 -13.62 -14.64
CA THR A 112 -7.78 -13.02 -14.80
C THR A 112 -7.76 -11.62 -14.13
N SER A 113 -8.38 -11.49 -12.96
CA SER A 113 -8.35 -10.31 -12.10
C SER A 113 -7.07 -10.40 -11.27
N TYR A 114 -5.95 -10.04 -11.90
CA TYR A 114 -4.68 -9.88 -11.20
C TYR A 114 -4.91 -8.90 -10.05
N GLU A 115 -4.48 -9.27 -8.86
CA GLU A 115 -4.63 -8.53 -7.61
C GLU A 115 -4.10 -7.11 -7.84
N SER A 116 -5.01 -6.14 -7.94
CA SER A 116 -4.65 -4.75 -8.15
C SER A 116 -4.42 -4.13 -6.79
N ILE A 117 -3.26 -3.51 -6.60
CA ILE A 117 -2.82 -2.96 -5.32
C ILE A 117 -2.80 -1.44 -5.39
N ARG A 118 -3.14 -0.78 -4.28
CA ARG A 118 -3.06 0.67 -4.18
C ARG A 118 -1.61 1.12 -4.24
N VAL A 119 -1.37 2.18 -5.00
CA VAL A 119 -0.11 2.91 -5.06
C VAL A 119 -0.37 4.36 -4.75
N THR A 120 0.56 4.96 -4.02
CA THR A 120 0.52 6.38 -3.67
C THR A 120 1.94 6.94 -3.66
N TYR A 121 2.09 8.24 -3.45
CA TYR A 121 3.40 8.83 -3.17
C TYR A 121 3.92 8.42 -1.79
N GLY A 122 5.24 8.39 -1.63
CA GLY A 122 5.88 8.04 -0.37
C GLY A 122 5.62 9.01 0.79
N SER A 123 5.03 10.17 0.51
CA SER A 123 4.49 11.09 1.52
C SER A 123 3.40 11.96 0.91
N THR A 124 2.61 12.60 1.77
CA THR A 124 1.79 13.73 1.36
C THR A 124 2.71 14.91 1.03
N LEU A 125 2.70 15.28 -0.26
CA LEU A 125 3.17 16.59 -0.71
C LEU A 125 2.39 17.67 0.06
N SER A 126 3.07 18.76 0.42
CA SER A 126 2.45 19.97 0.99
C SER A 126 1.10 20.26 0.33
N ALA A 127 0.13 20.69 1.13
CA ALA A 127 -1.31 20.86 0.86
C ALA A 127 -1.72 21.74 -0.35
N ASP A 128 -0.81 21.98 -1.28
CA ASP A 128 -0.88 22.88 -2.42
C ASP A 128 -1.01 22.13 -3.76
N VAL A 129 -0.75 20.81 -3.79
CA VAL A 129 -0.99 19.95 -4.96
C VAL A 129 -2.21 19.10 -4.68
N GLY A 130 -3.35 19.54 -5.23
CA GLY A 130 -4.66 18.92 -5.06
C GLY A 130 -4.84 17.55 -5.73
N ASP A 131 -3.80 16.72 -5.81
CA ASP A 131 -3.85 15.38 -6.37
C ASP A 131 -3.00 14.43 -5.50
N SER A 132 -3.56 13.97 -4.37
CA SER A 132 -3.09 12.73 -3.75
C SER A 132 -3.26 11.63 -4.79
N TYR A 133 -2.18 11.21 -5.45
CA TYR A 133 -2.28 10.13 -6.42
C TYR A 133 -2.63 8.85 -5.66
N ASP A 134 -3.89 8.45 -5.74
CA ASP A 134 -4.43 7.21 -5.19
C ASP A 134 -4.86 6.35 -6.38
N GLY A 135 -3.94 5.49 -6.82
CA GLY A 135 -4.07 4.68 -8.02
C GLY A 135 -4.07 3.19 -7.72
N CYS A 136 -4.52 2.39 -8.68
CA CYS A 136 -4.40 0.94 -8.63
C CYS A 136 -3.37 0.50 -9.65
N SER A 137 -2.46 -0.37 -9.26
CA SER A 137 -1.46 -0.96 -10.14
C SER A 137 -1.44 -2.48 -10.05
N THR A 138 -0.94 -3.12 -11.09
CA THR A 138 -0.80 -4.58 -11.20
C THR A 138 0.67 -4.98 -11.21
N ASN A 139 0.94 -6.28 -11.10
CA ASN A 139 2.29 -6.87 -11.02
C ASN A 139 3.21 -6.61 -12.23
N GLY A 140 2.73 -5.96 -13.29
CA GLY A 140 3.55 -5.55 -14.44
C GLY A 140 4.32 -4.23 -14.24
N HIS A 141 4.10 -3.56 -13.12
CA HIS A 141 4.75 -2.29 -12.78
C HIS A 141 5.77 -2.48 -11.66
N MET A 142 6.70 -1.54 -11.56
CA MET A 142 7.71 -1.49 -10.50
C MET A 142 7.63 -0.12 -9.82
N TYR A 143 7.68 -0.11 -8.49
CA TYR A 143 7.65 1.10 -7.67
C TYR A 143 8.63 0.95 -6.51
N VAL A 144 8.93 2.06 -5.85
CA VAL A 144 9.81 2.04 -4.68
C VAL A 144 9.08 1.50 -3.44
N VAL A 145 9.82 1.27 -2.36
CA VAL A 145 9.32 0.62 -1.15
C VAL A 145 9.41 1.55 0.05
N ARG A 146 8.38 1.47 0.91
CA ARG A 146 8.34 2.05 2.25
C ARG A 146 7.90 0.99 3.24
N CYS A 147 8.69 0.79 4.28
CA CYS A 147 8.40 -0.22 5.29
C CYS A 147 7.89 0.44 6.55
N CYS A 148 6.87 -0.15 7.15
CA CYS A 148 6.28 0.30 8.39
C CYS A 148 6.34 -0.82 9.44
N ALA A 149 6.39 -0.43 10.70
CA ALA A 149 6.35 -1.35 11.83
C ALA A 149 5.49 -0.78 12.95
N ASP A 150 4.97 -1.67 13.77
CA ASP A 150 4.05 -1.36 14.86
C ASP A 150 4.80 -1.21 16.19
N THR A 151 4.25 -0.44 17.13
CA THR A 151 4.86 -0.27 18.46
C THR A 151 4.46 -1.37 19.46
N HIS A 152 3.43 -2.15 19.14
CA HIS A 152 2.89 -3.16 20.06
C HIS A 152 3.34 -4.55 19.63
N GLU A 153 3.77 -5.36 20.59
CA GLU A 153 3.91 -6.79 20.38
C GLU A 153 2.52 -7.42 20.29
N ASN A 154 2.34 -8.34 19.34
CA ASN A 154 1.09 -9.06 19.16
C ASN A 154 0.78 -9.84 20.45
N ILE A 155 -0.23 -9.41 21.21
CA ILE A 155 -0.71 -10.18 22.37
C ILE A 155 -1.47 -11.39 21.81
N THR A 156 -0.76 -12.50 21.60
CA THR A 156 -1.33 -13.82 21.31
C THR A 156 -2.13 -14.39 22.48
#